data_AF-A0A8B9HA39-F1
#
_entry.id   AF-A0A8B9HA39-F1
#
_cell.length_a   1.000
_cell.length_b   1.000
_cell.length_c   1.000
_cell.angle_alpha   90.00
_cell.angle_beta   90.00
_cell.angle_gamma   90.00
#
_symmetry.space_group_name_H-M   'P 1'
#
loop_
_entity.id
_entity.type
_entity.pdbx_description
1 polymer ?
#
loop_
_entity_poly.entity_id
_entity_poly.type
_entity_poly.pdbx_seq_one_letter_code
_entity_poly.pdbx_strand_id
1 'polypeptide(L)'
;MHEKRLCSLRLEAVMEAVHGYGISTTQYLQLHYGHAHGWFALVSAVADLRTTFLVFFPICFHLHTAVGVKLLWVAVVGDWINLVLKWILFGERPYWWIQETLYYSNSTVPQIQQFPTTCETGPGSPSGHAMGAAGVYYAMVTSLMPVLLNGDGDPVKKWCVHGCLWTLFWAVQVSVCLSRIFIAAHFPHQVIAGVLTGIAVAKVVNRASWIYSATLRSYIHTTLFLLSFALGLYTLLEVASIDPHWSLSKAQRWCLHPDWVRLDTTPFAGLLRNTGALFGLGLSLHLSMMIETETCSYRDSTIYRLFCALATLLLLSLLDSFRPPDHTQALFYALSFCKSATVPLTTVGLVPYCATAVLNMYQRRKCT
;
A
#
# COMPACT_ATOMS: atom_id res chain seq x y z
N MET A 1 37.70 -7.09 19.70
CA MET A 1 37.63 -6.25 18.47
C MET A 1 37.75 -7.06 17.19
N HIS A 2 38.72 -7.97 17.08
CA HIS A 2 38.95 -8.76 15.86
C HIS A 2 37.76 -9.66 15.46
N GLU A 3 37.12 -10.31 16.43
CA GLU A 3 35.98 -11.20 16.18
C GLU A 3 34.72 -10.45 15.72
N LYS A 4 34.44 -9.26 16.28
CA LYS A 4 33.36 -8.37 15.82
C LYS A 4 33.58 -7.90 14.39
N ARG A 5 34.82 -7.57 14.03
CA ARG A 5 35.19 -7.16 12.67
C ARG A 5 35.05 -8.32 11.67
N LEU A 6 35.46 -9.52 12.07
CA LEU A 6 35.30 -10.73 11.25
C LEU A 6 33.82 -11.09 11.04
N CYS A 7 32.99 -10.92 12.07
CA CYS A 7 31.54 -11.11 11.99
C CYS A 7 30.88 -10.11 11.04
N SER A 8 31.25 -8.81 11.12
CA SER A 8 30.77 -7.77 10.18
C SER A 8 31.11 -8.10 8.73
N LEU A 9 32.39 -8.43 8.47
CA LEU A 9 32.86 -8.78 7.12
C LEU A 9 32.15 -10.02 6.57
N ARG A 10 31.88 -11.01 7.42
CA ARG A 10 31.12 -12.21 7.01
C ARG A 10 29.67 -11.87 6.68
N LEU A 11 29.04 -10.98 7.45
CA LEU A 11 27.66 -10.55 7.20
C LEU A 11 27.55 -9.76 5.89
N GLU A 12 28.50 -8.86 5.64
CA GLU A 12 28.61 -8.11 4.38
C GLU A 12 28.80 -9.05 3.19
N ALA A 13 29.70 -10.02 3.27
CA ALA A 13 29.91 -11.00 2.21
C ALA A 13 28.66 -11.85 1.92
N VAL A 14 27.92 -12.25 2.97
CA VAL A 14 26.64 -12.96 2.80
C VAL A 14 25.61 -12.07 2.11
N MET A 15 25.51 -10.80 2.49
CA MET A 15 24.57 -9.86 1.87
C MET A 15 24.90 -9.57 0.41
N GLU A 16 26.18 -9.40 0.07
CA GLU A 16 26.62 -9.25 -1.33
C GLU A 16 26.28 -10.49 -2.17
N ALA A 17 26.45 -11.70 -1.62
CA ALA A 17 26.04 -12.94 -2.31
C ALA A 17 24.51 -13.03 -2.49
N VAL A 18 23.74 -12.62 -1.48
CA VAL A 18 22.26 -12.55 -1.56
C VAL A 18 21.81 -11.56 -2.64
N HIS A 19 22.46 -10.41 -2.74
CA HIS A 19 22.20 -9.43 -3.80
C HIS A 19 22.62 -9.97 -5.17
N GLY A 20 23.76 -10.65 -5.28
CA GLY A 20 24.22 -11.30 -6.51
C GLY A 20 23.22 -12.35 -7.03
N TYR A 21 22.70 -13.21 -6.14
CA TYR A 21 21.60 -14.13 -6.46
C TYR A 21 20.33 -13.38 -6.91
N GLY A 22 20.04 -12.26 -6.25
CA GLY A 22 18.93 -11.39 -6.60
C GLY A 22 19.05 -10.81 -8.01
N ILE A 23 20.22 -10.29 -8.39
CA ILE A 23 20.50 -9.82 -9.76
C ILE A 23 20.34 -10.95 -10.77
N SER A 24 20.89 -12.13 -10.47
CA SER A 24 20.76 -13.31 -11.34
C SER A 24 19.29 -13.69 -11.56
N THR A 25 18.48 -13.62 -10.50
CA THR A 25 17.03 -13.88 -10.56
C THR A 25 16.32 -12.83 -11.42
N THR A 26 16.62 -11.54 -11.23
CA THR A 26 16.07 -10.46 -12.04
C THR A 26 16.40 -10.65 -13.52
N GLN A 27 17.68 -10.90 -13.83
CA GLN A 27 18.13 -11.14 -15.20
C GLN A 27 17.43 -12.36 -15.81
N TYR A 28 17.32 -13.47 -15.07
CA TYR A 28 16.62 -14.66 -15.53
C TYR A 28 15.17 -14.37 -15.90
N LEU A 29 14.44 -13.64 -15.04
CA LEU A 29 13.05 -13.26 -15.30
C LEU A 29 12.94 -12.35 -16.52
N GLN A 30 13.82 -11.37 -16.67
CA GLN A 30 13.79 -10.44 -17.79
C GLN A 30 14.10 -11.15 -19.13
N LEU A 31 15.05 -12.09 -19.15
CA LEU A 31 15.41 -12.84 -20.35
C LEU A 31 14.32 -13.84 -20.77
N HIS A 32 13.74 -14.59 -19.84
CA HIS A 32 12.80 -15.67 -20.17
C HIS A 32 11.34 -15.20 -20.24
N TYR A 33 10.98 -14.14 -19.49
CA TYR A 33 9.62 -13.63 -19.39
C TYR A 33 9.49 -12.17 -19.87
N GLY A 34 10.42 -11.70 -20.70
CA GLY A 34 10.37 -10.34 -21.26
C GLY A 34 9.07 -10.05 -22.03
N HIS A 35 8.48 -11.05 -22.68
CA HIS A 35 7.19 -10.96 -23.37
C HIS A 35 6.02 -10.65 -22.41
N ALA A 36 6.15 -11.01 -21.12
CA ALA A 36 5.14 -10.78 -20.08
C ALA A 36 5.34 -9.45 -19.33
N HIS A 37 6.17 -8.53 -19.83
CA HIS A 37 6.36 -7.20 -19.25
C HIS A 37 5.03 -6.54 -18.88
N GLY A 38 4.10 -6.42 -19.84
CA GLY A 38 2.83 -5.73 -19.63
C GLY A 38 2.03 -6.31 -18.45
N TRP A 39 2.09 -7.63 -18.27
CA TRP A 39 1.49 -8.30 -17.12
C TRP A 39 2.20 -7.92 -15.81
N PHE A 40 3.54 -7.96 -15.76
CA PHE A 40 4.28 -7.55 -14.56
C PHE A 40 4.05 -6.08 -14.21
N ALA A 41 3.99 -5.19 -15.19
CA ALA A 41 3.69 -3.78 -14.98
C ALA A 41 2.28 -3.57 -14.41
N LEU A 42 1.28 -4.27 -14.98
CA LEU A 42 -0.10 -4.24 -14.48
C LEU A 42 -0.18 -4.76 -13.04
N VAL A 43 0.43 -5.91 -12.75
CA VAL A 43 0.44 -6.49 -11.40
C VAL A 43 1.08 -5.53 -10.40
N SER A 44 2.18 -4.86 -10.77
CA SER A 44 2.79 -3.84 -9.91
C SER A 44 1.85 -2.66 -9.67
N ALA A 45 1.16 -2.17 -10.70
CA ALA A 45 0.23 -1.05 -10.57
C ALA A 45 -0.98 -1.39 -9.70
N VAL A 46 -1.51 -2.62 -9.82
CA VAL A 46 -2.61 -3.11 -8.99
C VAL A 46 -2.19 -3.33 -7.54
N ALA A 47 -0.94 -3.73 -7.31
CA ALA A 47 -0.37 -3.91 -5.96
C ALA A 47 -0.01 -2.59 -5.25
N ASP A 48 -0.07 -1.45 -5.93
CA ASP A 48 0.16 -0.14 -5.31
C ASP A 48 -0.95 0.17 -4.28
N LEU A 49 -0.57 0.76 -3.15
CA LEU A 49 -1.51 1.19 -2.12
C LEU A 49 -2.54 2.20 -2.64
N ARG A 50 -2.23 2.95 -3.70
CA ARG A 50 -3.18 3.82 -4.39
C ARG A 50 -4.40 3.05 -4.87
N THR A 51 -4.22 1.85 -5.45
CA THR A 51 -5.34 0.97 -5.84
C THR A 51 -6.15 0.51 -4.63
N THR A 52 -5.48 0.26 -3.50
CA THR A 52 -6.16 -0.08 -2.24
C THR A 52 -7.08 1.04 -1.79
N PHE A 53 -6.60 2.29 -1.76
CA PHE A 53 -7.41 3.43 -1.31
C PHE A 53 -8.50 3.82 -2.30
N LEU A 54 -8.22 3.79 -3.61
CA LEU A 54 -9.14 4.29 -4.63
C LEU A 54 -10.15 3.24 -5.12
N VAL A 55 -9.84 1.95 -5.01
CA VAL A 55 -10.66 0.88 -5.57
C VAL A 55 -11.16 -0.07 -4.49
N PHE A 56 -10.25 -0.73 -3.75
CA PHE A 56 -10.66 -1.76 -2.81
C PHE A 56 -11.37 -1.21 -1.58
N PHE A 57 -10.92 -0.09 -1.03
CA PHE A 57 -11.56 0.55 0.11
C PHE A 57 -13.01 0.96 -0.18
N PRO A 58 -13.33 1.69 -1.27
CA PRO A 58 -14.72 2.03 -1.59
C PRO A 58 -15.62 0.83 -1.80
N ILE A 59 -15.16 -0.17 -2.57
CA ILE A 59 -15.93 -1.39 -2.83
C ILE A 59 -16.21 -2.11 -1.51
N CYS A 60 -15.17 -2.35 -0.70
CA CYS A 60 -15.32 -3.05 0.58
C CYS A 60 -16.20 -2.26 1.55
N PHE A 61 -16.07 -0.93 1.60
CA PHE A 61 -16.85 -0.10 2.52
C PHE A 61 -18.35 -0.10 2.18
N HIS A 62 -18.70 0.08 0.89
CA HIS A 62 -20.10 0.09 0.46
C HIS A 62 -20.75 -1.30 0.56
N LEU A 63 -20.00 -2.38 0.34
CA LEU A 63 -20.52 -3.74 0.51
C LEU A 63 -20.63 -4.12 2.00
N HIS A 64 -19.60 -3.82 2.79
CA HIS A 64 -19.52 -4.12 4.21
C HIS A 64 -18.59 -3.13 4.95
N THR A 65 -19.18 -2.15 5.62
CA THR A 65 -18.47 -1.03 6.29
C THR A 65 -17.30 -1.48 7.16
N ALA A 66 -17.48 -2.51 7.99
CA ALA A 66 -16.42 -3.04 8.86
C ALA A 66 -15.22 -3.62 8.09
N VAL A 67 -15.41 -4.13 6.88
CA VAL A 67 -14.32 -4.61 6.02
C VAL A 67 -13.56 -3.42 5.43
N GLY A 68 -14.27 -2.39 4.96
CA GLY A 68 -13.66 -1.16 4.48
C GLY A 68 -12.82 -0.45 5.54
N VAL A 69 -13.35 -0.27 6.75
CA VAL A 69 -12.61 0.33 7.89
C VAL A 69 -11.36 -0.46 8.21
N LYS A 70 -11.48 -1.78 8.36
CA LYS A 70 -10.35 -2.68 8.62
C LYS A 70 -9.27 -2.58 7.53
N LEU A 71 -9.67 -2.60 6.27
CA LEU A 71 -8.77 -2.55 5.12
C LEU A 71 -7.96 -1.25 5.11
N LEU A 72 -8.59 -0.12 5.41
CA LEU A 72 -7.89 1.17 5.52
C LEU A 72 -6.90 1.18 6.69
N TRP A 73 -7.28 0.66 7.85
CA TRP A 73 -6.37 0.50 9.00
C TRP A 73 -5.16 -0.38 8.68
N VAL A 74 -5.37 -1.53 8.03
CA VAL A 74 -4.28 -2.43 7.61
C VAL A 74 -3.34 -1.73 6.63
N ALA A 75 -3.88 -1.01 5.64
CA ALA A 75 -3.08 -0.28 4.66
C ALA A 75 -2.24 0.82 5.32
N VAL A 76 -2.86 1.67 6.15
CA VAL A 76 -2.18 2.79 6.82
C VAL A 76 -1.11 2.31 7.80
N VAL A 77 -1.44 1.38 8.69
CA VAL A 77 -0.49 0.85 9.67
C VAL A 77 0.63 0.05 8.97
N GLY A 78 0.27 -0.72 7.95
CA GLY A 78 1.23 -1.50 7.17
C GLY A 78 2.26 -0.63 6.46
N ASP A 79 1.81 0.41 5.74
CA ASP A 79 2.72 1.29 5.02
C ASP A 79 3.52 2.21 5.96
N TRP A 80 2.97 2.58 7.11
CA TRP A 80 3.74 3.28 8.15
C TRP A 80 4.83 2.38 8.76
N ILE A 81 4.54 1.11 9.05
CA ILE A 81 5.58 0.16 9.49
C ILE A 81 6.61 -0.07 8.37
N ASN A 82 6.18 -0.14 7.11
CA ASN A 82 7.08 -0.26 5.97
C ASN A 82 8.06 0.92 5.91
N LEU A 83 7.55 2.14 6.08
CA LEU A 83 8.34 3.37 6.14
C LEU A 83 9.40 3.32 7.25
N VAL A 84 8.99 3.00 8.47
CA VAL A 84 9.90 2.90 9.63
C VAL A 84 10.98 1.84 9.38
N LEU A 85 10.58 0.65 8.90
CA LEU A 85 11.53 -0.42 8.60
C LEU A 85 12.49 -0.05 7.48
N LYS A 86 12.04 0.67 6.44
CA LYS A 86 12.90 1.13 5.35
C LYS A 86 14.01 2.05 5.85
N TRP A 87 13.69 2.97 6.75
CA TRP A 87 14.69 3.84 7.36
C TRP A 87 15.63 3.11 8.32
N ILE A 88 15.20 2.04 8.97
CA ILE A 88 16.05 1.28 9.91
C ILE A 88 16.94 0.26 9.17
N LEU A 89 16.45 -0.34 8.09
CA LEU A 89 17.11 -1.48 7.43
C LEU A 89 18.07 -1.10 6.30
N PHE A 90 18.05 0.16 5.83
CA PHE A 90 18.97 0.67 4.79
C PHE A 90 19.08 -0.24 3.56
N GLY A 91 17.97 -0.82 3.11
CA GLY A 91 17.98 -1.79 2.03
C GLY A 91 18.37 -1.19 0.68
N GLU A 92 19.34 -1.79 0.01
CA GLU A 92 19.73 -1.48 -1.37
C GLU A 92 18.64 -1.90 -2.38
N ARG A 93 18.69 -1.39 -3.61
CA ARG A 93 17.84 -1.84 -4.73
C ARG A 93 18.68 -2.41 -5.86
N PRO A 94 18.14 -3.37 -6.63
CA PRO A 94 18.88 -4.03 -7.71
C PRO A 94 19.55 -3.06 -8.69
N TYR A 95 18.81 -2.05 -9.18
CA TYR A 95 19.26 -1.20 -10.28
C TYR A 95 20.43 -0.26 -9.96
N TRP A 96 20.57 0.17 -8.70
CA TRP A 96 21.72 0.97 -8.26
C TRP A 96 22.80 0.12 -7.60
N TRP A 97 22.44 -0.96 -6.89
CA TRP A 97 23.42 -1.81 -6.23
C TRP A 97 24.37 -2.46 -7.24
N ILE A 98 23.83 -2.91 -8.38
CA ILE A 98 24.62 -3.53 -9.45
C ILE A 98 25.69 -2.58 -10.04
N GLN A 99 25.49 -1.27 -9.92
CA GLN A 99 26.40 -0.25 -10.45
C GLN A 99 27.53 0.08 -9.48
N GLU A 100 27.31 -0.11 -8.18
CA GLU A 100 28.23 0.30 -7.11
C GLU A 100 28.96 -0.88 -6.46
N THR A 101 28.47 -2.11 -6.62
CA THR A 101 29.05 -3.30 -6.00
C THR A 101 30.41 -3.68 -6.59
N LEU A 102 31.33 -4.14 -5.72
CA LEU A 102 32.59 -4.78 -6.11
C LEU A 102 32.46 -6.30 -6.32
N TYR A 103 31.27 -6.86 -6.10
CA TYR A 103 30.99 -8.29 -6.18
C TYR A 103 31.36 -8.88 -7.56
N TYR A 104 31.15 -8.11 -8.63
CA TYR A 104 31.48 -8.51 -10.00
C TYR A 104 32.83 -7.98 -10.49
N SER A 105 33.73 -7.49 -9.61
CA SER A 105 35.03 -6.93 -10.02
C SER A 105 35.87 -7.87 -10.90
N ASN A 106 35.76 -9.19 -10.69
CA ASN A 106 36.46 -10.22 -11.45
C ASN A 106 35.55 -10.97 -12.45
N SER A 107 34.37 -10.45 -12.77
CA SER A 107 33.38 -11.13 -13.61
C SER A 107 32.57 -10.15 -14.47
N THR A 108 31.89 -10.64 -15.49
CA THR A 108 31.03 -9.78 -16.30
C THR A 108 29.78 -9.38 -15.51
N VAL A 109 29.54 -8.07 -15.37
CA VAL A 109 28.34 -7.54 -14.70
C VAL A 109 27.08 -7.93 -15.49
N PRO A 110 26.11 -8.63 -14.88
CA PRO A 110 24.86 -8.96 -15.53
C PRO A 110 24.11 -7.72 -16.00
N GLN A 111 23.54 -7.75 -17.21
CA GLN A 111 22.71 -6.66 -17.71
C GLN A 111 21.26 -6.87 -17.27
N ILE A 112 20.70 -5.89 -16.57
CA ILE A 112 19.29 -5.82 -16.17
C ILE A 112 18.62 -4.59 -16.76
N GLN A 113 17.35 -4.72 -17.11
CA GLN A 113 16.54 -3.64 -17.68
C GLN A 113 15.89 -2.82 -16.57
N GLN A 114 15.77 -1.51 -16.81
CA GLN A 114 14.97 -0.59 -16.00
C GLN A 114 13.68 -0.22 -16.74
N PHE A 115 12.63 0.07 -15.98
CA PHE A 115 11.30 0.44 -16.45
C PHE A 115 10.82 1.71 -15.71
N PRO A 116 9.75 2.37 -16.18
CA PRO A 116 9.22 3.59 -15.53
C PRO A 116 8.89 3.46 -14.03
N THR A 117 8.66 2.24 -13.54
CA THR A 117 8.37 1.95 -12.13
C THR A 117 9.56 1.40 -11.35
N THR A 118 10.75 1.29 -11.96
CA THR A 118 11.98 0.81 -11.33
C THR A 118 12.55 1.84 -10.35
N CYS A 119 12.56 3.12 -10.74
CA CYS A 119 13.27 4.20 -10.06
C CYS A 119 12.52 4.79 -8.86
N GLU A 120 12.03 3.93 -7.97
CA GLU A 120 11.49 4.38 -6.70
C GLU A 120 12.59 4.99 -5.81
N THR A 121 12.22 6.04 -5.08
CA THR A 121 13.15 6.90 -4.33
C THR A 121 13.43 6.46 -2.89
N GLY A 122 12.59 5.61 -2.30
CA GLY A 122 12.80 5.10 -0.94
C GLY A 122 13.69 3.85 -0.87
N PRO A 123 14.21 3.48 0.32
CA PRO A 123 14.98 2.25 0.53
C PRO A 123 14.23 0.98 0.11
N GLY A 124 14.97 -0.08 -0.22
CA GLY A 124 14.44 -1.31 -0.80
C GLY A 124 13.81 -2.31 0.20
N SER A 125 14.19 -2.28 1.48
CA SER A 125 13.81 -3.32 2.45
C SER A 125 12.83 -2.82 3.53
N PRO A 126 11.67 -3.48 3.75
CA PRO A 126 11.05 -4.50 2.91
C PRO A 126 10.25 -3.88 1.74
N SER A 127 9.86 -4.71 0.78
CA SER A 127 9.06 -4.23 -0.35
C SER A 127 7.67 -3.75 0.07
N GLY A 128 7.38 -2.47 -0.17
CA GLY A 128 6.10 -1.85 0.17
C GLY A 128 4.92 -2.41 -0.62
N HIS A 129 5.11 -2.70 -1.91
CA HIS A 129 4.08 -3.33 -2.75
C HIS A 129 3.72 -4.74 -2.28
N ALA A 130 4.72 -5.57 -1.98
CA ALA A 130 4.48 -6.92 -1.47
C ALA A 130 3.84 -6.89 -0.08
N MET A 131 4.28 -5.99 0.80
CA MET A 131 3.73 -5.80 2.14
C MET A 131 2.29 -5.30 2.12
N GLY A 132 2.00 -4.28 1.31
CA GLY A 132 0.67 -3.72 1.12
C GLY A 132 -0.30 -4.75 0.56
N ALA A 133 0.09 -5.42 -0.53
CA ALA A 133 -0.71 -6.50 -1.11
C ALA A 133 -0.98 -7.62 -0.09
N ALA A 134 0.06 -8.15 0.57
CA ALA A 134 -0.12 -9.21 1.54
C ALA A 134 -1.05 -8.80 2.69
N GLY A 135 -0.91 -7.58 3.23
CA GLY A 135 -1.79 -7.09 4.28
C GLY A 135 -3.24 -6.97 3.82
N VAL A 136 -3.47 -6.28 2.70
CA VAL A 136 -4.81 -5.98 2.18
C VAL A 136 -5.55 -7.25 1.76
N TYR A 137 -4.92 -8.10 0.94
CA TYR A 137 -5.57 -9.33 0.47
C TYR A 137 -5.79 -10.33 1.63
N TYR A 138 -4.92 -10.36 2.64
CA TYR A 138 -5.15 -11.17 3.85
C TYR A 138 -6.37 -10.66 4.64
N ALA A 139 -6.49 -9.34 4.82
CA ALA A 139 -7.62 -8.73 5.49
C ALA A 139 -8.94 -8.99 4.73
N MET A 140 -8.91 -8.95 3.40
CA MET A 140 -10.07 -9.32 2.57
C MET A 140 -10.43 -10.78 2.73
N VAL A 141 -9.50 -11.72 2.50
CA VAL A 141 -9.76 -13.16 2.62
C VAL A 141 -10.32 -13.52 3.99
N THR A 142 -9.70 -13.03 5.06
CA THR A 142 -10.16 -13.30 6.43
C THR A 142 -11.52 -12.67 6.77
N SER A 143 -11.90 -11.58 6.08
CA SER A 143 -13.22 -10.97 6.26
C SER A 143 -14.32 -11.62 5.41
N LEU A 144 -13.98 -12.10 4.22
CA LEU A 144 -14.90 -12.84 3.35
C LEU A 144 -15.18 -14.27 3.87
N MET A 145 -14.20 -14.89 4.52
CA MET A 145 -14.29 -16.27 4.99
C MET A 145 -15.50 -16.55 5.89
N PRO A 146 -15.76 -15.79 6.98
CA PRO A 146 -16.97 -16.02 7.77
C PRO A 146 -18.24 -15.78 6.95
N VAL A 147 -18.28 -14.76 6.09
CA VAL A 147 -19.46 -14.45 5.26
C VAL A 147 -19.80 -15.61 4.31
N LEU A 148 -18.80 -16.22 3.68
CA LEU A 148 -19.00 -17.31 2.71
C LEU A 148 -19.18 -18.69 3.36
N LEU A 149 -18.69 -18.87 4.59
CA LEU A 149 -18.75 -20.14 5.32
C LEU A 149 -19.87 -20.19 6.38
N ASN A 150 -20.60 -19.09 6.57
CA ASN A 150 -21.74 -19.02 7.50
C ASN A 150 -22.87 -19.99 7.07
N GLY A 151 -23.35 -20.79 8.02
CA GLY A 151 -24.46 -21.74 7.86
C GLY A 151 -24.07 -23.23 7.88
N ASP A 152 -25.05 -24.13 7.88
CA ASP A 152 -24.90 -25.59 7.91
C ASP A 152 -24.59 -26.19 6.54
N GLY A 153 -23.69 -25.54 5.79
CA GLY A 153 -23.24 -26.01 4.47
C GLY A 153 -22.33 -27.24 4.54
N ASP A 154 -22.36 -28.04 3.48
CA ASP A 154 -21.51 -29.22 3.26
C ASP A 154 -20.03 -28.95 3.63
N PRO A 155 -19.42 -29.76 4.52
CA PRO A 155 -18.00 -29.68 4.86
C PRO A 155 -17.06 -29.64 3.66
N VAL A 156 -17.38 -30.36 2.57
CA VAL A 156 -16.58 -30.37 1.34
C VAL A 156 -16.60 -28.99 0.69
N LYS A 157 -17.78 -28.38 0.56
CA LYS A 157 -17.93 -27.02 0.02
C LYS A 157 -17.15 -26.00 0.84
N LYS A 158 -17.20 -26.09 2.17
CA LYS A 158 -16.44 -25.20 3.06
C LYS A 158 -14.94 -25.34 2.87
N TRP A 159 -14.45 -26.57 2.76
CA TRP A 159 -13.04 -26.86 2.48
C TRP A 159 -12.61 -26.34 1.11
N CYS A 160 -13.43 -26.54 0.07
CA CYS A 160 -13.17 -26.01 -1.27
C CYS A 160 -13.08 -24.47 -1.28
N VAL A 161 -14.04 -23.77 -0.67
CA VAL A 161 -14.01 -22.29 -0.60
C VAL A 161 -12.76 -21.82 0.15
N HIS A 162 -12.43 -22.45 1.28
CA HIS A 162 -11.21 -22.15 2.03
C HIS A 162 -9.96 -22.34 1.16
N GLY A 163 -9.83 -23.50 0.50
CA GLY A 163 -8.75 -23.79 -0.42
C GLY A 163 -8.63 -22.74 -1.54
N CYS A 164 -9.73 -22.45 -2.24
CA CYS A 164 -9.76 -21.48 -3.32
C CYS A 164 -9.32 -20.07 -2.89
N LEU A 165 -9.80 -19.57 -1.74
CA LEU A 165 -9.45 -18.23 -1.26
C LEU A 165 -7.95 -18.12 -0.91
N TRP A 166 -7.38 -19.13 -0.25
CA TRP A 166 -5.95 -19.13 0.08
C TRP A 166 -5.06 -19.37 -1.14
N THR A 167 -5.50 -20.22 -2.08
CA THR A 167 -4.80 -20.38 -3.36
C THR A 167 -4.77 -19.07 -4.14
N LEU A 168 -5.90 -18.35 -4.21
CA LEU A 168 -5.97 -17.03 -4.84
C LEU A 168 -5.05 -16.03 -4.14
N PHE A 169 -5.06 -15.99 -2.79
CA PHE A 169 -4.16 -15.14 -2.02
C PHE A 169 -2.69 -15.37 -2.40
N TRP A 170 -2.23 -16.63 -2.39
CA TRP A 170 -0.84 -16.95 -2.71
C TRP A 170 -0.51 -16.71 -4.18
N ALA A 171 -1.44 -16.96 -5.11
CA ALA A 171 -1.26 -16.64 -6.52
C ALA A 171 -1.02 -15.14 -6.73
N VAL A 172 -1.78 -14.28 -6.03
CA VAL A 172 -1.56 -12.83 -6.03
C VAL A 172 -0.19 -12.48 -5.43
N GLN A 173 0.18 -13.05 -4.27
CA GLN A 173 1.48 -12.74 -3.64
C GLN A 173 2.66 -13.11 -4.55
N VAL A 174 2.64 -14.31 -5.13
CA VAL A 174 3.69 -14.76 -6.07
C VAL A 174 3.76 -13.82 -7.27
N SER A 175 2.61 -13.44 -7.84
CA SER A 175 2.56 -12.52 -8.98
C SER A 175 3.18 -11.16 -8.64
N VAL A 176 2.83 -10.59 -7.47
CA VAL A 176 3.39 -9.31 -7.01
C VAL A 176 4.90 -9.43 -6.75
N CYS A 177 5.35 -10.47 -6.04
CA CYS A 177 6.78 -10.68 -5.78
C CYS A 177 7.58 -10.79 -7.09
N LEU A 178 7.12 -11.61 -8.04
CA LEU A 178 7.78 -11.78 -9.34
C LEU A 178 7.79 -10.47 -10.14
N SER A 179 6.68 -9.73 -10.14
CA SER A 179 6.59 -8.41 -10.77
C SER A 179 7.66 -7.45 -10.22
N ARG A 180 7.80 -7.36 -8.90
CA ARG A 180 8.75 -6.46 -8.24
C ARG A 180 10.22 -6.83 -8.48
N ILE A 181 10.52 -8.11 -8.62
CA ILE A 181 11.85 -8.61 -9.00
C ILE A 181 12.09 -8.34 -10.49
N PHE A 182 11.14 -8.66 -11.37
CA PHE A 182 11.23 -8.46 -12.83
C PHE A 182 11.53 -7.00 -13.18
N ILE A 183 10.87 -6.04 -12.53
CA ILE A 183 11.12 -4.62 -12.79
C ILE A 183 12.38 -4.07 -12.09
N ALA A 184 13.23 -4.93 -11.52
CA ALA A 184 14.46 -4.55 -10.82
C ALA A 184 14.27 -3.56 -9.65
N ALA A 185 13.07 -3.49 -9.07
CA ALA A 185 12.78 -2.56 -7.98
C ALA A 185 13.12 -3.16 -6.59
N HIS A 186 13.11 -4.48 -6.45
CA HIS A 186 13.41 -5.18 -5.19
C HIS A 186 14.14 -6.50 -5.41
N PHE A 187 14.93 -6.90 -4.40
CA PHE A 187 15.53 -8.23 -4.33
C PHE A 187 14.52 -9.29 -3.79
N PRO A 188 14.74 -10.59 -4.06
CA PRO A 188 13.86 -11.66 -3.59
C PRO A 188 13.63 -11.67 -2.07
N HIS A 189 14.68 -11.46 -1.26
CA HIS A 189 14.56 -11.45 0.19
C HIS A 189 13.68 -10.28 0.70
N GLN A 190 13.67 -9.14 -0.01
CA GLN A 190 12.90 -7.95 0.37
C GLN A 190 11.40 -8.13 0.12
N VAL A 191 11.03 -8.80 -0.98
CA VAL A 191 9.63 -9.10 -1.28
C VAL A 191 9.09 -10.17 -0.35
N ILE A 192 9.88 -11.19 0.00
CA ILE A 192 9.52 -12.22 0.99
C ILE A 192 9.31 -11.57 2.37
N ALA A 193 10.26 -10.73 2.82
CA ALA A 193 10.12 -9.99 4.07
C ALA A 193 8.86 -9.12 4.07
N GLY A 194 8.56 -8.46 2.94
CA GLY A 194 7.33 -7.68 2.78
C GLY A 194 6.06 -8.52 2.96
N VAL A 195 5.97 -9.69 2.32
CA VAL A 195 4.80 -10.58 2.48
C VAL A 195 4.62 -11.00 3.94
N LEU A 196 5.71 -11.40 4.61
CA LEU A 196 5.66 -11.83 6.01
C LEU A 196 5.22 -10.70 6.94
N THR A 197 5.79 -9.50 6.79
CA THR A 197 5.40 -8.34 7.61
C THR A 197 3.98 -7.89 7.31
N GLY A 198 3.54 -7.94 6.05
CA GLY A 198 2.17 -7.60 5.66
C GLY A 198 1.13 -8.52 6.30
N ILE A 199 1.37 -9.84 6.29
CA ILE A 199 0.52 -10.82 6.98
C ILE A 199 0.51 -10.57 8.49
N ALA A 200 1.67 -10.28 9.08
CA ALA A 200 1.77 -10.00 10.51
C ALA A 200 0.94 -8.76 10.90
N VAL A 201 1.03 -7.67 10.14
CA VAL A 201 0.23 -6.46 10.36
C VAL A 201 -1.26 -6.77 10.25
N ALA A 202 -1.68 -7.47 9.20
CA ALA A 202 -3.09 -7.81 9.01
C ALA A 202 -3.63 -8.68 10.17
N LYS A 203 -2.84 -9.63 10.67
CA LYS A 203 -3.21 -10.44 11.85
C LYS A 203 -3.36 -9.60 13.12
N VAL A 204 -2.45 -8.64 13.35
CA VAL A 204 -2.52 -7.75 14.52
C VAL A 204 -3.75 -6.86 14.44
N VAL A 205 -3.99 -6.22 13.29
CA VAL A 205 -5.16 -5.34 13.09
C VAL A 205 -6.47 -6.14 13.13
N ASN A 206 -6.49 -7.38 12.64
CA ASN A 206 -7.67 -8.26 12.74
C ASN A 206 -8.09 -8.54 14.19
N ARG A 207 -7.16 -8.50 15.15
CA ARG A 207 -7.45 -8.67 16.58
C ARG A 207 -7.82 -7.36 17.28
N ALA A 208 -7.63 -6.23 16.62
CA ALA A 208 -7.87 -4.90 17.17
C ALA A 208 -9.34 -4.50 16.98
N SER A 209 -10.25 -5.05 17.79
CA SER A 209 -11.68 -4.70 17.72
C SER A 209 -11.99 -3.22 18.01
N TRP A 210 -11.10 -2.55 18.73
CA TRP A 210 -11.25 -1.12 19.08
C TRP A 210 -11.31 -0.19 17.86
N ILE A 211 -10.81 -0.61 16.69
CA ILE A 211 -10.85 0.20 15.46
C ILE A 211 -12.29 0.52 15.01
N TYR A 212 -13.26 -0.31 15.41
CA TYR A 212 -14.67 -0.16 15.05
C TYR A 212 -15.43 0.78 15.99
N SER A 213 -14.95 0.94 17.22
CA SER A 213 -15.52 1.84 18.23
C SER A 213 -14.64 3.07 18.47
N ALA A 214 -13.67 3.33 17.59
CA ALA A 214 -12.71 4.41 17.73
C ALA A 214 -13.40 5.77 17.56
N THR A 215 -13.21 6.67 18.54
CA THR A 215 -13.74 8.03 18.49
C THR A 215 -12.94 8.91 17.52
N LEU A 216 -13.52 10.05 17.09
CA LEU A 216 -12.81 11.04 16.27
C LEU A 216 -11.50 11.49 16.93
N ARG A 217 -11.50 11.65 18.26
CA ARG A 217 -10.29 11.98 19.03
C ARG A 217 -9.22 10.90 18.87
N SER A 218 -9.59 9.62 18.91
CA SER A 218 -8.66 8.51 18.68
C SER A 218 -8.04 8.57 17.27
N TYR A 219 -8.83 8.82 16.22
CA TYR A 219 -8.29 8.98 14.87
C TYR A 219 -7.32 10.17 14.76
N ILE A 220 -7.65 11.31 15.37
CA ILE A 220 -6.78 12.50 15.40
C ILE A 220 -5.48 12.17 16.14
N HIS A 221 -5.56 11.59 17.35
CA HIS A 221 -4.37 11.24 18.13
C HIS A 221 -3.50 10.21 17.43
N THR A 222 -4.07 9.18 16.80
CA THR A 222 -3.29 8.21 16.03
C THR A 222 -2.63 8.88 14.83
N THR A 223 -3.34 9.74 14.10
CA THR A 223 -2.77 10.47 12.95
C THR A 223 -1.59 11.34 13.37
N LEU A 224 -1.75 12.12 14.45
CA LEU A 224 -0.68 12.95 15.01
C LEU A 224 0.49 12.10 15.50
N PHE A 225 0.23 10.98 16.18
CA PHE A 225 1.26 10.05 16.64
C PHE A 225 2.09 9.49 15.47
N LEU A 226 1.43 8.99 14.42
CA LEU A 226 2.12 8.42 13.26
C LEU A 226 3.00 9.47 12.56
N LEU A 227 2.51 10.70 12.41
CA LEU A 227 3.25 11.81 11.82
C LEU A 227 4.43 12.23 12.70
N SER A 228 4.19 12.51 13.97
CA SER A 228 5.22 12.96 14.92
C SER A 228 6.31 11.91 15.14
N PHE A 229 5.96 10.63 15.21
CA PHE A 229 6.96 9.56 15.34
C PHE A 229 7.84 9.46 14.10
N ALA A 230 7.26 9.51 12.90
CA ALA A 230 8.04 9.45 11.66
C ALA A 230 8.96 10.66 11.51
N LEU A 231 8.47 11.86 11.84
CA LEU A 231 9.29 13.08 11.88
C LEU A 231 10.40 12.99 12.94
N GLY A 232 10.10 12.46 14.13
CA GLY A 232 11.08 12.26 15.19
C GLY A 232 12.15 11.23 14.83
N LEU A 233 11.77 10.16 14.12
CA LEU A 233 12.74 9.18 13.60
C LEU A 233 13.64 9.80 12.53
N TYR A 234 13.06 10.60 11.62
CA TYR A 234 13.82 11.34 10.63
C TYR A 234 14.88 12.26 11.28
N THR A 235 14.47 13.08 12.25
CA THR A 235 15.41 14.00 12.93
C THR A 235 16.44 13.25 13.75
N LEU A 236 16.09 12.12 14.36
CA LEU A 236 17.03 11.27 15.09
C LEU A 236 18.11 10.70 14.16
N LEU A 237 17.74 10.22 12.96
CA LEU A 237 18.69 9.72 11.97
C LEU A 237 19.64 10.82 11.50
N GLU A 238 19.10 12.02 11.23
CA GLU A 238 19.89 13.18 10.84
C GLU A 238 20.90 13.58 11.93
N VAL A 239 20.48 13.65 13.20
CA VAL A 239 21.38 13.91 14.34
C VAL A 239 22.44 12.81 14.50
N ALA A 240 22.09 11.56 14.20
CA ALA A 240 23.03 10.44 14.18
C ALA A 240 23.98 10.46 12.96
N SER A 241 23.95 11.52 12.13
CA SER A 241 24.74 11.65 10.89
C SER A 241 24.43 10.56 9.85
N ILE A 242 23.21 10.01 9.89
CA ILE A 242 22.72 9.04 8.91
C ILE A 242 21.76 9.77 7.98
N ASP A 243 22.19 10.04 6.75
CA ASP A 243 21.39 10.75 5.74
C ASP A 243 20.11 9.97 5.40
N PRO A 244 18.89 10.45 5.73
CA PRO A 244 17.65 9.77 5.38
C PRO A 244 17.35 9.80 3.87
N HIS A 245 18.00 10.69 3.13
CA HIS A 245 17.85 10.88 1.69
C HIS A 245 18.89 10.12 0.87
N TRP A 246 19.74 9.29 1.49
CA TRP A 246 20.79 8.52 0.80
C TRP A 246 20.24 7.76 -0.43
N SER A 247 19.06 7.15 -0.27
CA SER A 247 18.38 6.38 -1.32
C SER A 247 17.84 7.25 -2.46
N LEU A 248 17.46 8.50 -2.19
CA LEU A 248 17.05 9.46 -3.21
C LEU A 248 18.25 9.86 -4.09
N SER A 249 19.40 10.11 -3.46
CA SER A 249 20.65 10.40 -4.17
C SER A 249 21.07 9.24 -5.08
N LYS A 250 20.93 7.99 -4.62
CA LYS A 250 21.17 6.80 -5.46
C LYS A 250 20.17 6.69 -6.61
N ALA A 251 18.89 6.94 -6.36
CA ALA A 251 17.86 6.90 -7.39
C ALA A 251 18.13 7.94 -8.49
N GLN A 252 18.46 9.18 -8.12
CA GLN A 252 18.80 10.24 -9.07
C GLN A 252 20.05 9.93 -9.90
N ARG A 253 21.04 9.27 -9.30
CA ARG A 253 22.31 8.95 -9.95
C ARG A 253 22.20 7.80 -10.95
N TRP A 254 21.45 6.76 -10.62
CA TRP A 254 21.46 5.47 -11.35
C TRP A 254 20.18 5.15 -12.10
N CYS A 255 19.15 5.99 -11.99
CA CYS A 255 17.97 5.86 -12.83
C CYS A 255 18.30 6.21 -14.29
N LEU A 256 17.82 5.38 -15.23
CA LEU A 256 18.06 5.58 -16.66
C LEU A 256 17.43 6.88 -17.19
N HIS A 257 16.24 7.24 -16.70
CA HIS A 257 15.53 8.45 -17.09
C HIS A 257 15.18 9.28 -15.85
N PRO A 258 15.65 10.53 -15.73
CA PRO A 258 15.37 11.38 -14.58
C PRO A 258 13.86 11.55 -14.29
N ASP A 259 13.03 11.57 -15.33
CA ASP A 259 11.56 11.71 -15.22
C ASP A 259 10.88 10.52 -14.51
N TRP A 260 11.57 9.37 -14.39
CA TRP A 260 11.06 8.21 -13.65
C TRP A 260 11.30 8.36 -12.13
N VAL A 261 12.15 9.29 -11.71
CA VAL A 261 12.39 9.62 -10.30
C VAL A 261 11.30 10.58 -9.83
N ARG A 262 10.25 10.02 -9.23
CA ARG A 262 9.07 10.81 -8.87
C ARG A 262 8.96 11.09 -7.37
N LEU A 263 8.54 12.31 -7.03
CA LEU A 263 8.29 12.76 -5.66
C LEU A 263 7.17 11.96 -4.95
N ASP A 264 6.23 11.40 -5.70
CA ASP A 264 5.13 10.59 -5.16
C ASP A 264 5.60 9.26 -4.53
N THR A 265 6.79 8.79 -4.93
CA THR A 265 7.40 7.57 -4.38
C THR A 265 8.24 7.82 -3.13
N THR A 266 8.32 9.09 -2.68
CA THR A 266 9.13 9.43 -1.51
C THR A 266 8.52 8.91 -0.21
N PRO A 267 9.35 8.57 0.78
CA PRO A 267 8.91 8.18 2.12
C PRO A 267 7.89 9.16 2.74
N PHE A 268 8.12 10.47 2.58
CA PHE A 268 7.22 11.52 3.08
C PHE A 268 5.89 11.56 2.34
N ALA A 269 5.87 11.47 1.00
CA ALA A 269 4.62 11.42 0.25
C ALA A 269 3.72 10.25 0.71
N GLY A 270 4.31 9.08 0.96
CA GLY A 270 3.61 7.93 1.54
C GLY A 270 3.02 8.23 2.93
N LEU A 271 3.82 8.82 3.83
CA LEU A 271 3.37 9.22 5.18
C LEU A 271 2.17 10.17 5.14
N LEU A 272 2.22 11.23 4.32
CA LEU A 272 1.14 12.21 4.22
C LEU A 272 -0.11 11.62 3.58
N ARG A 273 0.03 10.72 2.60
CA ARG A 273 -1.09 9.98 2.03
C ARG A 273 -1.80 9.10 3.07
N ASN A 274 -1.04 8.36 3.87
CA ASN A 274 -1.60 7.47 4.88
C ASN A 274 -2.27 8.22 6.03
N THR A 275 -1.60 9.25 6.55
CA THR A 275 -2.15 10.09 7.62
C THR A 275 -3.37 10.87 7.15
N GLY A 276 -3.37 11.36 5.91
CA GLY A 276 -4.54 11.97 5.26
C GLY A 276 -5.71 11.00 5.15
N ALA A 277 -5.49 9.78 4.65
CA ALA A 277 -6.53 8.76 4.55
C ALA A 277 -7.09 8.36 5.93
N LEU A 278 -6.25 8.20 6.96
CA LEU A 278 -6.71 7.87 8.30
C LEU A 278 -7.54 9.00 8.93
N PHE A 279 -7.07 10.23 8.79
CA PHE A 279 -7.77 11.42 9.25
C PHE A 279 -9.12 11.59 8.55
N GLY A 280 -9.14 11.45 7.22
CA GLY A 280 -10.35 11.51 6.40
C GLY A 280 -11.36 10.43 6.79
N LEU A 281 -10.91 9.21 7.09
CA LEU A 281 -11.78 8.14 7.58
C LEU A 281 -12.41 8.52 8.92
N GLY A 282 -11.60 8.98 9.88
CA GLY A 282 -12.08 9.42 11.18
C GLY A 282 -13.13 10.52 11.08
N LEU A 283 -12.86 11.55 10.28
CA LEU A 283 -13.79 12.67 10.06
C LEU A 283 -15.08 12.20 9.38
N SER A 284 -14.96 11.40 8.33
CA SER A 284 -16.11 10.96 7.53
C SER A 284 -17.06 10.04 8.29
N LEU A 285 -16.54 9.10 9.09
CA LEU A 285 -17.38 8.24 9.94
C LEU A 285 -18.18 9.06 10.96
N HIS A 286 -17.58 10.07 11.57
CA HIS A 286 -18.24 10.87 12.62
C HIS A 286 -19.16 11.96 12.07
N LEU A 287 -18.83 12.55 10.93
CA LEU A 287 -19.70 13.52 10.26
C LEU A 287 -20.92 12.82 9.64
N SER A 288 -20.75 11.64 9.07
CA SER A 288 -21.86 10.88 8.45
C SER A 288 -22.86 10.39 9.50
N MET A 289 -22.39 9.95 10.68
CA MET A 289 -23.27 9.61 11.81
C MET A 289 -24.20 10.76 12.22
N MET A 290 -23.78 12.02 12.07
CA MET A 290 -24.63 13.18 12.36
C MET A 290 -25.74 13.40 11.32
N ILE A 291 -25.52 12.92 10.10
CA ILE A 291 -26.46 13.02 8.96
C ILE A 291 -27.39 11.79 8.92
N GLU A 292 -26.96 10.67 9.51
CA GLU A 292 -27.62 9.35 9.49
C GLU A 292 -28.96 9.26 10.24
N THR A 293 -29.31 10.24 11.09
CA THR A 293 -30.53 10.18 11.91
C THR A 293 -31.85 10.25 11.13
N GLU A 294 -31.85 10.58 9.83
CA GLU A 294 -33.09 10.86 9.08
C GLU A 294 -33.49 9.84 7.98
N THR A 295 -32.67 8.86 7.58
CA THR A 295 -32.87 8.18 6.26
C THR A 295 -32.53 6.67 6.15
N CYS A 296 -33.01 5.83 7.07
CA CYS A 296 -32.59 4.42 7.15
C CYS A 296 -33.13 3.43 6.08
N SER A 297 -34.18 3.75 5.30
CA SER A 297 -34.91 2.71 4.53
C SER A 297 -34.17 2.16 3.29
N TYR A 298 -33.35 2.96 2.59
CA TYR A 298 -32.79 2.57 1.27
C TYR A 298 -31.42 1.89 1.31
N ARG A 299 -30.72 1.99 2.44
CA ARG A 299 -29.29 1.68 2.55
C ARG A 299 -28.98 0.17 2.64
N ASP A 300 -29.99 -0.64 2.96
CA ASP A 300 -29.88 -2.10 2.95
C ASP A 300 -30.09 -2.72 1.58
N SER A 301 -30.53 -1.94 0.58
CA SER A 301 -30.61 -2.41 -0.80
C SER A 301 -29.22 -2.63 -1.39
N THR A 302 -28.98 -3.84 -1.92
CA THR A 302 -27.76 -4.16 -2.67
C THR A 302 -27.57 -3.24 -3.87
N ILE A 303 -28.67 -2.84 -4.52
CA ILE A 303 -28.64 -1.92 -5.67
C ILE A 303 -28.11 -0.55 -5.25
N TYR A 304 -28.56 -0.03 -4.10
CA TYR A 304 -28.07 1.24 -3.55
C TYR A 304 -26.56 1.16 -3.25
N ARG A 305 -26.11 0.09 -2.60
CA ARG A 305 -24.69 -0.12 -2.27
C ARG A 305 -23.81 -0.20 -3.51
N LEU A 306 -24.25 -0.92 -4.55
CA LEU A 306 -23.55 -1.01 -5.83
C LEU A 306 -23.51 0.34 -6.56
N PHE A 307 -24.62 1.09 -6.56
CA PHE A 307 -24.65 2.44 -7.12
C PHE A 307 -23.66 3.37 -6.42
N CYS A 308 -23.66 3.39 -5.08
CA CYS A 308 -22.73 4.19 -4.30
C CYS A 308 -21.27 3.78 -4.54
N ALA A 309 -20.99 2.48 -4.67
CA ALA A 309 -19.66 2.00 -5.04
C ALA A 309 -19.23 2.52 -6.41
N LEU A 310 -20.06 2.35 -7.45
CA LEU A 310 -19.76 2.82 -8.81
C LEU A 310 -19.59 4.35 -8.87
N ALA A 311 -20.48 5.11 -8.25
CA ALA A 311 -20.40 6.56 -8.18
C ALA A 311 -19.12 7.03 -7.46
N THR A 312 -18.75 6.36 -6.37
CA THR A 312 -17.50 6.64 -5.65
C THR A 312 -16.29 6.37 -6.54
N LEU A 313 -16.22 5.20 -7.19
CA LEU A 313 -15.11 4.84 -8.07
C LEU A 313 -14.94 5.85 -9.21
N LEU A 314 -16.04 6.29 -9.82
CA LEU A 314 -16.01 7.31 -10.88
C LEU A 314 -15.45 8.63 -10.35
N LEU A 315 -15.97 9.15 -9.23
CA LEU A 315 -15.50 10.41 -8.64
C LEU A 315 -14.04 10.34 -8.21
N LEU A 316 -13.62 9.22 -7.62
CA LEU A 316 -12.24 9.00 -7.23
C LEU A 316 -11.31 8.88 -8.45
N SER A 317 -11.75 8.28 -9.55
CA SER A 317 -10.97 8.25 -10.79
C SER A 317 -10.75 9.66 -11.36
N LEU A 318 -11.75 10.53 -11.27
CA LEU A 318 -11.62 11.95 -11.65
C LEU A 318 -10.67 12.69 -10.70
N LEU A 319 -10.82 12.50 -9.38
CA LEU A 319 -9.90 13.06 -8.39
C LEU A 319 -8.46 12.59 -8.65
N ASP A 320 -8.29 11.35 -9.09
CA ASP A 320 -7.00 10.75 -9.31
C ASP A 320 -6.24 11.36 -10.50
N SER A 321 -7.00 11.79 -11.53
CA SER A 321 -6.47 12.47 -12.72
C SER A 321 -5.78 13.80 -12.42
N PHE A 322 -6.19 14.47 -11.33
CA PHE A 322 -5.54 15.70 -10.87
C PHE A 322 -4.23 15.40 -10.15
N ARG A 323 -3.11 15.83 -10.72
CA ARG A 323 -1.79 15.77 -10.08
C ARG A 323 -1.53 17.06 -9.30
N PRO A 324 -1.13 17.00 -8.02
CA PRO A 324 -0.70 18.18 -7.29
C PRO A 324 0.50 18.84 -7.99
N PRO A 325 0.62 20.19 -7.95
CA PRO A 325 1.81 20.89 -8.41
C PRO A 325 3.03 20.40 -7.63
N ASP A 326 4.13 20.14 -8.34
CA ASP A 326 5.39 19.60 -7.80
C ASP A 326 6.48 20.67 -7.61
N HIS A 327 6.24 21.90 -8.07
CA HIS A 327 7.19 23.01 -7.98
C HIS A 327 7.57 23.40 -6.54
N THR A 328 6.64 23.24 -5.58
CA THR A 328 6.87 23.55 -4.16
C THR A 328 6.61 22.31 -3.33
N GLN A 329 7.65 21.71 -2.75
CA GLN A 329 7.55 20.46 -1.98
C GLN A 329 6.51 20.52 -0.85
N ALA A 330 6.48 21.62 -0.09
CA ALA A 330 5.50 21.80 0.99
C ALA A 330 4.05 21.80 0.47
N LEU A 331 3.79 22.45 -0.67
CA LEU A 331 2.49 22.48 -1.31
C LEU A 331 2.11 21.09 -1.83
N PHE A 332 3.04 20.38 -2.45
CA PHE A 332 2.85 19.00 -2.92
C PHE A 332 2.43 18.08 -1.77
N TYR A 333 3.12 18.13 -0.63
CA TYR A 333 2.80 17.30 0.53
C TYR A 333 1.46 17.68 1.18
N ALA A 334 1.17 18.97 1.33
CA ALA A 334 -0.11 19.43 1.86
C ALA A 334 -1.29 19.00 0.97
N LEU A 335 -1.15 19.16 -0.35
CA LEU A 335 -2.17 18.72 -1.30
C LEU A 335 -2.29 17.20 -1.37
N SER A 336 -1.19 16.46 -1.21
CA SER A 336 -1.21 14.99 -1.13
C SER A 336 -1.98 14.51 0.10
N PHE A 337 -1.80 15.17 1.25
CA PHE A 337 -2.59 14.91 2.45
C PHE A 337 -4.07 15.20 2.21
N CYS A 338 -4.40 16.39 1.69
CA CYS A 338 -5.78 16.78 1.41
C CYS A 338 -6.46 15.84 0.41
N LYS A 339 -5.79 15.49 -0.69
CA LYS A 339 -6.26 14.54 -1.71
C LYS A 339 -6.51 13.15 -1.12
N SER A 340 -5.72 12.74 -0.14
CA SER A 340 -5.89 11.43 0.50
C SER A 340 -7.00 11.44 1.54
N ALA A 341 -7.20 12.56 2.25
CA ALA A 341 -8.32 12.75 3.16
C ALA A 341 -9.67 12.82 2.44
N THR A 342 -9.71 13.37 1.23
CA THR A 342 -10.94 13.39 0.42
C THR A 342 -11.40 12.00 0.01
N VAL A 343 -10.51 11.00 -0.12
CA VAL A 343 -10.91 9.64 -0.52
C VAL A 343 -11.95 9.01 0.42
N PRO A 344 -11.72 8.92 1.75
CA PRO A 344 -12.75 8.49 2.68
C PRO A 344 -13.93 9.45 2.80
N LEU A 345 -13.70 10.76 2.75
CA LEU A 345 -14.80 11.75 2.81
C LEU A 345 -15.79 11.55 1.65
N THR A 346 -15.30 11.30 0.45
CA THR A 346 -16.14 10.99 -0.72
C THR A 346 -16.87 9.66 -0.55
N THR A 347 -16.14 8.64 -0.12
CA THR A 347 -16.65 7.26 -0.01
C THR A 347 -17.72 7.12 1.07
N VAL A 348 -17.46 7.64 2.27
CA VAL A 348 -18.28 7.42 3.47
C VAL A 348 -19.35 8.49 3.61
N GLY A 349 -19.05 9.75 3.27
CA GLY A 349 -19.93 10.89 3.48
C GLY A 349 -20.64 11.36 2.21
N LEU A 350 -19.88 11.94 1.27
CA LEU A 350 -20.44 12.70 0.14
C LEU A 350 -21.36 11.86 -0.75
N VAL A 351 -20.89 10.69 -1.21
CA VAL A 351 -21.65 9.88 -2.16
C VAL A 351 -22.92 9.32 -1.54
N PRO A 352 -22.90 8.66 -0.37
CA PRO A 352 -24.12 8.22 0.30
C PRO A 352 -25.11 9.36 0.56
N TYR A 353 -24.62 10.53 1.00
CA TYR A 353 -25.47 11.70 1.25
C TYR A 353 -26.19 12.17 -0.03
N CYS A 354 -25.44 12.38 -1.12
CA CYS A 354 -26.02 12.81 -2.39
C CYS A 354 -26.99 11.77 -2.97
N ALA A 355 -26.65 10.48 -2.89
CA ALA A 355 -27.52 9.40 -3.37
C ALA A 355 -28.85 9.38 -2.62
N THR A 356 -28.81 9.49 -1.29
CA THR A 356 -30.00 9.53 -0.45
C THR A 356 -30.84 10.79 -0.69
N ALA A 357 -30.21 11.96 -0.84
CA ALA A 357 -30.90 13.20 -1.15
C ALA A 357 -31.69 13.11 -2.47
N VAL A 358 -31.07 12.56 -3.52
CA VAL A 358 -31.73 12.36 -4.83
C VAL A 358 -32.90 11.38 -4.74
N LEU A 359 -32.74 10.27 -4.01
CA LEU A 359 -33.82 9.30 -3.80
C LEU A 359 -35.01 9.92 -3.04
N ASN A 360 -34.73 10.70 -2.00
CA ASN A 360 -35.77 11.40 -1.24
C ASN A 360 -36.52 12.41 -2.12
N MET A 361 -35.82 13.15 -2.98
CA MET A 361 -36.45 14.07 -3.94
C MET A 361 -37.34 13.34 -4.95
N TYR A 362 -36.88 12.20 -5.48
CA TYR A 362 -37.65 11.39 -6.42
C TYR A 362 -38.95 10.87 -5.81
N GLN A 363 -38.91 10.45 -4.54
CA GLN A 363 -40.10 9.97 -3.84
C GLN A 363 -41.09 11.06 -3.48
N ARG A 364 -40.60 12.22 -3.01
CA ARG A 364 -41.47 13.39 -2.77
C ARG A 364 -42.25 13.78 -4.03
N ARG A 365 -41.63 13.70 -5.21
CA ARG A 365 -42.27 13.94 -6.50
C ARG A 365 -43.27 12.85 -6.95
N LYS A 366 -43.22 11.64 -6.39
CA LYS A 366 -44.19 10.58 -6.68
C LYS A 366 -45.43 10.64 -5.78
N CYS A 367 -45.30 11.27 -4.62
CA CYS A 367 -46.41 11.45 -3.67
C CYS A 367 -47.21 12.73 -3.88
N THR A 368 -46.69 13.65 -4.71
CA THR A 368 -47.40 14.81 -5.27
C THR A 368 -47.91 14.47 -6.66
#